data_AF-A0A962SA14-F1
#
_entry.id   AF-A0A962SA14-F1
#
_cell.length_a   1.000
_cell.length_b   1.000
_cell.length_c   1.000
_cell.angle_alpha   90.00
_cell.angle_beta   90.00
_cell.angle_gamma   90.00
#
_symmetry.space_group_name_H-M   'P 1'
#
loop_
_entity.id
_entity.type
_entity.pdbx_description
1 polymer ?
#
loop_
_entity_poly.entity_id
_entity_poly.type
_entity_poly.pdbx_seq_one_letter_code
_entity_poly.pdbx_strand_id
1 'polypeptide(L)' 'MHLFRSALIVMSSASLTACSSLGVDPWDRDLLAKPAMELLSEPLETATDEHIYFSKEATSGGQSFGGGGCGCN' A
#
# COMPACT_ATOMS: atom_id res chain seq x y z
N MET A 1 5.05 42.43 -10.76
CA MET A 1 3.86 41.56 -10.60
C MET A 1 4.10 40.12 -11.10
N HIS A 2 4.72 39.92 -12.27
CA HIS A 2 5.01 38.56 -12.78
C HIS A 2 5.99 37.76 -11.91
N LEU A 3 7.09 38.37 -11.43
CA LEU A 3 8.05 37.70 -10.53
C LEU A 3 7.41 37.22 -9.21
N PHE A 4 6.48 37.99 -8.64
CA PHE A 4 5.80 37.63 -7.40
C PHE A 4 4.84 36.45 -7.59
N ARG A 5 4.14 36.40 -8.73
CA ARG A 5 3.27 35.26 -9.10
C ARG A 5 4.09 34.00 -9.34
N SER A 6 5.22 34.11 -10.05
CA SER A 6 6.14 32.99 -10.26
C SER A 6 6.71 32.45 -8.94
N ALA A 7 7.10 33.33 -8.01
CA ALA A 7 7.61 32.92 -6.69
C ALA A 7 6.55 32.15 -5.87
N LEU A 8 5.29 32.60 -5.89
CA LEU A 8 4.17 31.91 -5.22
C LEU A 8 3.93 30.51 -5.77
N ILE A 9 4.00 30.34 -7.10
CA ILE A 9 3.83 29.04 -7.75
C ILE A 9 4.95 28.08 -7.34
N VAL A 10 6.21 28.52 -7.37
CA VAL A 10 7.37 27.69 -6.97
C VAL A 10 7.31 27.31 -5.49
N MET A 11 6.90 28.24 -4.62
CA MET A 11 6.74 27.94 -3.19
C MET A 11 5.65 26.89 -2.94
N SER A 12 4.53 26.98 -3.67
CA SER A 12 3.42 26.03 -3.53
C SER A 12 3.79 24.63 -4.01
N SER A 13 4.50 24.49 -5.13
CA SER A 13 4.89 23.18 -5.66
C SER A 13 5.93 22.47 -4.78
N ALA A 14 6.83 23.21 -4.13
CA ALA A 14 7.83 22.63 -3.21
C ALA A 14 7.20 21.97 -1.98
N SER A 15 6.00 22.40 -1.56
CA SER A 15 5.31 21.83 -0.40
C SER A 15 4.74 20.42 -0.65
N LEU A 16 4.58 20.01 -1.91
CA LEU A 16 4.00 18.70 -2.28
C LEU A 16 4.90 17.52 -1.93
N THR A 17 6.22 17.73 -1.77
CA THR A 17 7.19 16.67 -1.46
C THR A 17 7.71 16.72 -0.01
N ALA A 18 7.09 17.54 0.86
CA ALA A 18 7.64 17.83 2.19
C ALA A 18 7.80 16.59 3.09
N CYS A 19 6.95 15.57 2.93
CA CYS A 19 6.97 14.36 3.76
C CYS A 19 7.37 13.09 2.99
N SER A 20 7.87 13.19 1.76
CA SER A 20 8.11 12.00 0.92
C SER A 20 9.26 11.12 1.42
N SER A 21 10.14 11.63 2.28
CA SER A 21 11.24 10.90 2.91
C SER A 21 11.01 10.57 4.39
N LEU A 22 9.84 10.87 4.93
CA LEU A 22 9.46 10.50 6.30
C LEU A 22 8.87 9.10 6.28
N GLY A 23 9.67 8.09 6.67
CA GLY A 23 9.20 6.72 6.75
C GLY A 23 10.32 5.69 6.77
N VAL A 24 9.90 4.44 6.59
CA VAL A 24 10.76 3.25 6.49
C VAL A 24 10.96 2.93 5.00
N ASP A 25 12.17 2.56 4.64
CA ASP A 25 12.49 2.17 3.27
C ASP A 25 11.62 0.97 2.81
N PRO A 26 11.21 0.90 1.53
CA PRO A 26 10.31 -0.15 1.07
C PRO A 26 10.77 -1.59 1.37
N TRP A 27 12.08 -1.85 1.34
CA TRP A 27 12.68 -3.16 1.61
C TRP A 27 12.74 -3.52 3.09
N ASP A 28 12.64 -2.55 4.01
CA ASP A 28 12.67 -2.79 5.44
C ASP A 28 11.27 -3.13 6.01
N ARG A 29 10.23 -2.99 5.18
CA ARG A 29 8.83 -3.21 5.59
C ARG A 29 8.57 -4.63 6.06
N ASP A 30 9.15 -5.63 5.40
CA ASP A 30 9.01 -7.05 5.78
C ASP A 30 9.66 -7.34 7.14
N LEU A 31 10.86 -6.80 7.36
CA LEU A 31 11.60 -6.98 8.61
C LEU A 31 10.98 -6.26 9.81
N LEU A 32 10.32 -5.13 9.58
CA LEU A 32 9.69 -4.31 10.62
C LEU A 32 8.22 -4.63 10.84
N ALA A 33 7.61 -5.44 9.97
CA ALA A 33 6.23 -5.89 10.13
C ALA A 33 6.12 -6.80 11.37
N LYS A 34 5.13 -6.52 12.21
CA LYS A 34 4.78 -7.39 13.34
C LYS A 34 3.70 -8.37 12.91
N PRO A 35 3.61 -9.58 13.50
CA PRO A 35 2.51 -10.51 13.22
C PRO A 35 1.12 -9.89 13.39
N ALA A 36 0.96 -8.96 14.34
CA ALA A 36 -0.31 -8.23 14.54
C ALA A 36 -0.67 -7.23 13.43
N MET A 37 0.21 -7.01 12.44
CA MET A 37 -0.02 -6.17 11.26
C MET A 37 -0.44 -6.99 10.04
N GLU A 38 -0.58 -8.31 10.17
CA GLU A 38 -1.13 -9.15 9.12
C GLU A 38 -2.53 -8.65 8.72
N LEU A 39 -2.79 -8.58 7.41
CA LEU A 39 -4.07 -8.14 6.87
C LEU A 39 -5.20 -9.12 7.21
N LEU A 40 -4.84 -10.39 7.42
CA LEU A 40 -5.73 -11.50 7.72
C LEU A 40 -5.39 -12.04 9.09
N SER A 41 -6.26 -11.79 10.08
CA SER A 41 -6.09 -12.32 11.44
C SER A 41 -6.20 -13.83 11.50
N GLU A 42 -6.93 -14.45 10.56
CA GLU A 42 -7.24 -15.87 10.51
C GLU A 42 -7.03 -16.41 9.08
N PRO A 43 -5.79 -16.81 8.72
CA PRO A 43 -5.46 -17.17 7.34
C PRO A 43 -6.15 -18.45 6.87
N LEU A 44 -6.47 -19.38 7.78
CA LEU A 44 -7.13 -20.64 7.44
C LEU A 44 -8.61 -20.44 7.04
N GLU A 45 -9.33 -19.64 7.82
CA GLU A 45 -10.72 -19.27 7.51
C GLU A 45 -10.77 -18.50 6.19
N THR A 46 -9.87 -17.51 6.03
CA THR A 46 -9.80 -16.72 4.79
C THR A 46 -9.52 -17.58 3.56
N ALA A 47 -8.57 -18.52 3.65
CA ALA A 47 -8.28 -19.44 2.54
C ALA A 47 -9.51 -20.29 2.18
N THR A 48 -10.26 -20.73 3.18
CA THR A 48 -11.48 -21.53 2.97
C THR A 48 -12.56 -20.71 2.27
N ASP A 49 -12.77 -19.47 2.69
CA ASP A 49 -13.72 -18.54 2.06
C ASP A 49 -13.32 -18.21 0.62
N GLU A 50 -12.04 -17.99 0.36
CA GLU A 50 -11.53 -17.78 -1.00
C GLU A 50 -11.75 -19.01 -1.89
N HIS A 51 -11.51 -20.21 -1.38
CA HIS A 51 -11.77 -21.45 -2.13
C HIS A 51 -13.25 -21.58 -2.50
N ILE A 52 -14.16 -21.23 -1.59
CA ILE A 52 -15.60 -21.22 -1.86
C ILE A 52 -15.95 -20.16 -2.91
N TYR A 53 -15.43 -18.94 -2.77
CA TYR A 53 -15.73 -17.81 -3.66
C TYR A 53 -15.23 -18.04 -5.09
N PHE A 54 -13.98 -18.50 -5.22
CA PHE A 54 -13.39 -18.86 -6.52
C PHE A 54 -14.23 -19.92 -7.23
N SER A 55 -14.68 -20.94 -6.49
CA SER A 55 -15.51 -22.02 -7.02
C SER A 55 -16.89 -21.55 -7.45
N LYS A 56 -17.47 -20.57 -6.76
CA LYS A 56 -18.81 -20.04 -7.06
C LYS A 56 -18.82 -19.06 -8.21
N GLU A 57 -17.81 -18.21 -8.30
CA GLU A 57 -17.83 -17.07 -9.23
C GLU A 57 -16.96 -17.27 -10.47
N ALA A 58 -16.18 -18.36 -10.53
CA ALA A 58 -15.20 -18.62 -11.59
C ALA A 58 -14.29 -17.41 -11.88
N THR A 59 -14.12 -16.53 -10.88
CA THR A 59 -13.38 -15.28 -11.02
C THR A 59 -11.90 -15.58 -11.04
N SER A 60 -11.22 -15.18 -12.11
CA SER A 60 -9.76 -15.25 -12.21
C SER A 60 -9.16 -14.05 -11.48
N GLY A 61 -8.94 -14.22 -10.18
CA GLY A 61 -8.40 -13.19 -9.29
C GLY A 61 -9.04 -13.28 -7.90
N GLY A 62 -8.34 -13.93 -6.96
CA GLY A 62 -8.69 -13.93 -5.53
C GLY A 62 -8.41 -12.58 -4.88
N GLN A 63 -8.53 -12.48 -3.55
CA GLN A 63 -8.18 -11.28 -2.80
C GLN A 63 -6.68 -11.01 -2.99
N SER A 64 -6.38 -10.17 -3.98
CA SER A 64 -5.04 -10.01 -4.51
C SER A 64 -4.27 -8.95 -3.73
N PHE A 65 -3.99 -9.15 -2.45
CA PHE A 65 -2.90 -8.45 -1.77
C PHE A 65 -2.43 -9.30 -0.59
N GLY A 66 -1.32 -9.99 -0.79
CA GLY A 66 -0.64 -10.73 0.27
C GLY A 66 -0.35 -9.80 1.45
N GLY A 67 -0.72 -10.25 2.66
CA GLY A 67 -0.29 -9.60 3.89
C GLY A 67 1.24 -9.53 3.95
N GLY A 68 1.76 -8.35 4.28
CA GLY A 68 3.14 -8.17 4.74
C GLY A 68 4.27 -8.04 3.71
N GLY A 69 4.03 -8.17 2.40
CA GLY A 69 5.10 -8.11 1.37
C GLY A 69 5.00 -6.93 0.40
N CYS A 70 6.09 -6.67 -0.36
CA CYS A 70 6.37 -5.64 -1.41
C CYS A 70 5.20 -5.12 -2.26
N GLY A 71 4.03 -5.77 -2.30
CA GLY A 71 2.91 -5.34 -3.15
C GLY A 71 3.28 -5.33 -4.63
N CYS A 72 4.19 -6.22 -5.00
CA CYS A 72 4.76 -6.28 -6.33
C CYS A 72 4.00 -7.36 -7.13
N ASN A 73 3.18 -6.90 -8.08
CA ASN A 73 2.86 -7.70 -9.27
C ASN A 73 4.06 -7.63 -10.22
#